data_AF-A0A4Z2B1R8-F1
#
_entry.id   AF-A0A4Z2B1R8-F1
#
_cell.length_a   1.000
_cell.length_b   1.000
_cell.length_c   1.000
_cell.angle_alpha   90.00
_cell.angle_beta   90.00
_cell.angle_gamma   90.00
#
_symmetry.space_group_name_H-M   'P 1'
#
loop_
_entity.id
_entity.type
_entity.pdbx_description
1 polymer ?
#
loop_
_entity_poly.entity_id
_entity_poly.type
_entity_poly.pdbx_seq_one_letter_code
_entity_poly.pdbx_strand_id
1 'polypeptide(L)'
;MEEYELETCCTIPCLSSFTGTDPPSSRSTTWETISPMLGPLRPDCTVCHEEFQPLTALQESEYPLVVIGIFIERPTPFVSVFFERLLKLQYPKNMLKLLIFNQEAHHEQHVNSFLQEHRNLYRAVELLRPEEAMDGVTSRNLAFDMCRQDQNCDYFFSVDIDVVLKNENALKILIEHNLPIVAPMITRTGRLWSNFWGALSPDGYYARSEDYVDIVQRRRVGVWNVPYVSNVYLLKGGLLRSELTDFELFNSHILDPDMAFCHNIRSKGIFMYVTNLHTFGHILSTENYQTGHLHNDLWQIFENPLDWQERYIHPNYTRIMKDHLIETPCPDVYWFPIFTDEACDHIVEEMENFGRWSGGANTDPRIQGGYENVPTIDIHMNQVNFEKEWHKFLLEYIAPITEKMYPGYYTKAQFDLAFVVRYKPDEQPFLRPHHDASTFTINIALNQVGLDYQGGGCRFLRYNCSVEAPRKGWALMHPGRLTHYHEGLPTTAGVRYIAVSFVDP
;
A
#
# COMPACT_ATOMS: atom_id res chain seq x y z
N MET A 1 28.30 -14.01 -10.75
CA MET A 1 28.18 -15.28 -11.51
C MET A 1 27.71 -16.32 -10.51
N GLU A 2 26.41 -16.46 -10.39
CA GLU A 2 25.74 -17.63 -9.83
C GLU A 2 24.67 -17.97 -10.86
N GLU A 3 24.78 -19.16 -11.45
CA GLU A 3 23.81 -19.65 -12.43
C GLU A 3 22.60 -20.19 -11.66
N TYR A 4 21.43 -19.62 -11.91
CA TYR A 4 20.16 -20.20 -11.45
C TYR A 4 19.64 -21.13 -12.54
N GLU A 5 19.83 -22.43 -12.37
CA GLU A 5 19.15 -23.45 -13.18
C GLU A 5 17.64 -23.37 -12.91
N LEU A 6 16.88 -23.02 -13.95
CA LEU A 6 15.41 -22.98 -13.93
C LEU A 6 14.85 -24.26 -14.55
N GLU A 7 14.43 -25.19 -13.70
CA GLU A 7 13.70 -26.38 -14.14
C GLU A 7 12.22 -26.05 -14.49
N THR A 8 11.86 -26.24 -15.76
CA THR A 8 10.61 -26.92 -16.20
C THR A 8 9.22 -26.19 -16.21
N CYS A 9 8.67 -25.94 -17.42
CA CYS A 9 7.36 -25.39 -17.86
C CYS A 9 6.10 -26.28 -18.24
N CYS A 10 6.15 -27.10 -19.33
CA CYS A 10 5.08 -27.75 -20.21
C CYS A 10 4.55 -27.02 -21.51
N THR A 11 4.52 -27.65 -22.72
CA THR A 11 3.91 -27.17 -24.03
C THR A 11 3.63 -28.23 -25.12
N ILE A 12 2.58 -28.09 -25.99
CA ILE A 12 2.43 -28.34 -27.49
C ILE A 12 0.99 -27.91 -27.99
N PRO A 13 0.54 -28.03 -29.29
CA PRO A 13 0.91 -27.41 -30.58
C PRO A 13 -0.16 -26.43 -31.18
N CYS A 14 0.18 -25.72 -32.27
CA CYS A 14 -0.78 -24.99 -33.11
C CYS A 14 -1.83 -25.92 -33.78
N LEU A 15 -3.10 -25.51 -33.80
CA LEU A 15 -4.15 -26.18 -34.57
C LEU A 15 -4.17 -25.71 -36.03
N SER A 16 -4.12 -26.68 -36.94
CA SER A 16 -4.16 -26.48 -38.39
C SER A 16 -5.46 -25.87 -38.90
N SER A 17 -5.37 -25.07 -39.95
CA SER A 17 -6.49 -24.54 -40.73
C SER A 17 -7.51 -25.63 -41.11
N PHE A 18 -8.73 -25.55 -40.56
CA PHE A 18 -9.87 -26.33 -41.07
C PHE A 18 -10.51 -25.59 -42.25
N THR A 19 -10.15 -26.02 -43.47
CA THR A 19 -10.89 -25.67 -44.69
C THR A 19 -12.20 -26.44 -44.72
N GLY A 20 -13.21 -25.97 -43.98
CA GLY A 20 -14.57 -26.50 -43.98
C GLY A 20 -15.55 -25.48 -44.55
N THR A 21 -16.07 -25.74 -45.75
CA THR A 21 -17.07 -24.88 -46.40
C THR A 21 -18.47 -25.19 -45.88
N ASP A 22 -18.97 -24.42 -44.91
CA ASP A 22 -20.41 -24.25 -44.64
C ASP A 22 -20.67 -23.00 -43.75
N PRO A 23 -21.85 -22.35 -43.85
CA PRO A 23 -22.11 -21.06 -43.20
C PRO A 23 -22.36 -21.18 -41.68
N PRO A 24 -22.00 -20.17 -40.87
CA PRO A 24 -22.00 -20.27 -39.42
C PRO A 24 -23.43 -20.26 -38.84
N SER A 25 -23.92 -21.44 -38.45
CA SER A 25 -25.14 -21.61 -37.67
C SER A 25 -24.82 -21.91 -36.20
N SER A 26 -24.87 -20.85 -35.38
CA SER A 26 -25.26 -20.84 -33.95
C SER A 26 -24.72 -21.89 -32.95
N ARG A 27 -23.63 -22.63 -33.25
CA ARG A 27 -23.05 -23.65 -32.34
C ARG A 27 -21.52 -23.77 -32.36
N SER A 28 -20.79 -22.71 -31.97
CA SER A 28 -19.37 -22.82 -31.55
C SER A 28 -18.84 -21.68 -30.69
N THR A 29 -19.69 -20.91 -29.99
CA THR A 29 -19.30 -19.79 -29.12
C THR A 29 -19.15 -20.17 -27.64
N THR A 30 -18.65 -21.38 -27.35
CA THR A 30 -18.24 -21.79 -26.01
C THR A 30 -16.76 -21.47 -25.80
N TRP A 31 -16.48 -20.26 -25.31
CA TRP A 31 -15.18 -19.89 -24.71
C TRP A 31 -15.01 -20.52 -23.31
N GLU A 32 -15.35 -21.80 -23.21
CA GLU A 32 -15.43 -22.51 -21.93
C GLU A 32 -14.03 -22.98 -21.49
N THR A 33 -13.71 -22.67 -20.23
CA THR A 33 -12.45 -22.99 -19.52
C THR A 33 -11.24 -22.13 -19.93
N ILE A 34 -10.37 -21.81 -18.96
CA ILE A 34 -8.94 -21.63 -19.27
C ILE A 34 -8.54 -22.89 -20.03
N SER A 35 -8.01 -22.73 -21.24
CA SER A 35 -7.41 -23.84 -21.96
C SER A 35 -5.92 -23.82 -21.61
N PRO A 36 -5.42 -24.71 -20.74
CA PRO A 36 -3.99 -24.93 -20.65
C PRO A 36 -3.56 -25.56 -21.98
N MET A 37 -2.29 -25.42 -22.38
CA MET A 37 -1.74 -26.22 -23.47
C MET A 37 -1.62 -27.69 -23.04
N LEU A 38 -2.76 -28.40 -23.01
CA LEU A 38 -2.90 -29.77 -22.51
C LEU A 38 -2.38 -30.81 -23.51
N GLY A 39 -1.05 -30.89 -23.61
CA GLY A 39 -0.35 -32.14 -23.85
C GLY A 39 -0.14 -32.92 -22.54
N PRO A 40 0.19 -34.22 -22.59
CA PRO A 40 0.49 -35.00 -21.38
C PRO A 40 1.73 -34.47 -20.67
N LEU A 41 1.74 -34.57 -19.33
CA LEU A 41 2.83 -34.11 -18.45
C LEU A 41 4.23 -34.38 -19.03
N ARG A 42 4.87 -33.31 -19.52
CA ARG A 42 6.28 -33.26 -19.88
C ARG A 42 6.83 -31.91 -19.48
N PRO A 43 8.05 -31.84 -18.92
CA PRO A 43 8.35 -30.74 -18.04
C PRO A 43 8.61 -29.40 -18.73
N ASP A 44 8.54 -29.20 -20.04
CA ASP A 44 9.25 -28.08 -20.71
C ASP A 44 8.28 -27.13 -21.45
N CYS A 45 8.24 -25.82 -21.12
CA CYS A 45 7.36 -24.83 -21.78
C CYS A 45 8.18 -23.96 -22.71
N THR A 46 7.93 -24.07 -24.01
CA THR A 46 8.74 -23.39 -25.03
C THR A 46 8.14 -22.04 -25.42
N VAL A 47 6.82 -21.89 -25.38
CA VAL A 47 6.10 -20.66 -25.78
C VAL A 47 6.42 -19.46 -24.88
N CYS A 48 6.84 -19.65 -23.63
CA CYS A 48 7.29 -18.54 -22.76
C CYS A 48 8.58 -17.85 -23.27
N HIS A 49 9.30 -18.48 -24.21
CA HIS A 49 10.58 -18.00 -24.73
C HIS A 49 10.57 -17.72 -26.25
N GLU A 50 9.55 -18.16 -27.00
CA GLU A 50 9.55 -18.07 -28.47
C GLU A 50 9.35 -16.65 -29.03
N GLU A 51 8.80 -15.71 -28.24
CA GLU A 51 8.73 -14.28 -28.60
C GLU A 51 9.36 -13.35 -27.54
N PHE A 52 10.11 -13.87 -26.57
CA PHE A 52 10.69 -13.08 -25.48
C PHE A 52 11.68 -12.03 -26.04
N GLN A 53 11.41 -10.74 -25.78
CA GLN A 53 12.24 -9.63 -26.25
C GLN A 53 13.09 -9.08 -25.08
N PRO A 54 14.32 -9.59 -24.86
CA PRO A 54 15.14 -9.17 -23.72
C PRO A 54 15.52 -7.69 -23.82
N LEU A 55 15.13 -6.88 -22.83
CA LEU A 55 15.52 -5.47 -22.76
C LEU A 55 17.01 -5.32 -22.44
N THR A 56 17.62 -6.34 -21.82
CA THR A 56 19.06 -6.40 -21.54
C THR A 56 19.96 -6.37 -22.78
N ALA A 57 19.42 -6.59 -23.98
CA ALA A 57 20.13 -6.48 -25.25
C ALA A 57 20.14 -5.04 -25.83
N LEU A 58 19.34 -4.12 -25.27
CA LEU A 58 19.21 -2.73 -25.71
C LEU A 58 19.91 -1.78 -24.75
N GLN A 59 20.33 -0.60 -25.23
CA GLN A 59 20.68 0.50 -24.33
C GLN A 59 19.40 1.13 -23.76
N GLU A 60 19.47 1.71 -22.55
CA GLU A 60 18.30 2.35 -21.91
C GLU A 60 17.70 3.51 -22.74
N SER A 61 18.49 4.13 -23.63
CA SER A 61 18.03 5.13 -24.60
C SER A 61 17.22 4.55 -25.77
N GLU A 62 17.27 3.23 -25.98
CA GLU A 62 16.62 2.48 -27.05
C GLU A 62 15.42 1.66 -26.55
N TYR A 63 15.10 1.75 -25.25
CA TYR A 63 13.94 1.10 -24.68
C TYR A 63 12.63 1.65 -25.29
N PRO A 64 11.57 0.81 -25.42
CA PRO A 64 10.27 1.27 -25.92
C PRO A 64 9.72 2.47 -25.14
N LEU A 65 9.06 3.41 -25.83
CA LEU A 65 8.36 4.49 -25.16
C LEU A 65 7.03 3.98 -24.59
N VAL A 66 6.85 4.13 -23.27
CA VAL A 66 5.64 3.70 -22.56
C VAL A 66 4.81 4.91 -22.14
N VAL A 67 3.52 4.88 -22.46
CA VAL A 67 2.52 5.78 -21.87
C VAL A 67 1.88 5.07 -20.68
N ILE A 68 2.03 5.61 -19.48
CA ILE A 68 1.41 5.09 -18.26
C ILE A 68 0.13 5.88 -17.99
N GLY A 69 -1.03 5.20 -18.09
CA GLY A 69 -2.32 5.73 -17.67
C GLY A 69 -2.57 5.41 -16.20
N ILE A 70 -2.75 6.45 -15.37
CA ILE A 70 -2.96 6.35 -13.93
C ILE A 70 -4.39 6.83 -13.62
N PHE A 71 -5.24 5.94 -13.09
CA PHE A 71 -6.66 6.21 -12.89
C PHE A 71 -7.00 6.31 -11.39
N ILE A 72 -7.38 7.50 -10.93
CA ILE A 72 -7.85 7.79 -9.57
C ILE A 72 -9.36 8.06 -9.63
N GLU A 73 -10.15 6.97 -9.65
CA GLU A 73 -11.62 7.00 -9.84
C GLU A 73 -12.42 6.95 -8.52
N ARG A 74 -11.75 6.82 -7.37
CA ARG A 74 -12.37 6.74 -6.04
C ARG A 74 -11.40 7.08 -4.91
N PRO A 75 -11.88 7.48 -3.72
CA PRO A 75 -11.03 7.69 -2.56
C PRO A 75 -10.25 6.41 -2.23
N THR A 76 -8.92 6.50 -2.26
CA THR A 76 -8.02 5.35 -2.14
C THR A 76 -6.94 5.61 -1.09
N PRO A 77 -6.60 4.64 -0.22
CA PRO A 77 -5.48 4.75 0.72
C PRO A 77 -4.11 4.89 0.04
N PHE A 78 -3.13 5.44 0.75
CA PHE A 78 -1.69 5.38 0.43
C PHE A 78 -1.30 5.91 -0.97
N VAL A 79 -1.99 6.93 -1.47
CA VAL A 79 -1.75 7.54 -2.79
C VAL A 79 -0.35 8.15 -2.91
N SER A 80 0.18 8.75 -1.84
CA SER A 80 1.60 9.18 -1.80
C SER A 80 2.54 8.00 -2.05
N VAL A 81 2.30 6.87 -1.37
CA VAL A 81 3.11 5.64 -1.48
C VAL A 81 2.95 4.98 -2.86
N PHE A 82 1.82 5.15 -3.55
CA PHE A 82 1.67 4.75 -4.96
C PHE A 82 2.68 5.51 -5.84
N PHE A 83 2.77 6.83 -5.69
CA PHE A 83 3.70 7.65 -6.46
C PHE A 83 5.18 7.35 -6.10
N GLU A 84 5.48 7.06 -4.83
CA GLU A 84 6.81 6.55 -4.44
C GLU A 84 7.18 5.24 -5.16
N ARG A 85 6.23 4.31 -5.32
CA ARG A 85 6.45 3.05 -6.06
C ARG A 85 6.63 3.31 -7.57
N LEU A 86 5.88 4.24 -8.15
CA LEU A 86 6.03 4.67 -9.55
C LEU A 86 7.44 5.23 -9.83
N LEU A 87 8.01 5.99 -8.88
CA LEU A 87 9.40 6.46 -8.95
C LEU A 87 10.41 5.31 -8.85
N LYS A 88 10.16 4.32 -7.99
CA LYS A 88 11.04 3.15 -7.81
C LYS A 88 11.05 2.18 -8.99
N LEU A 89 10.05 2.20 -9.89
CA LEU A 89 10.06 1.36 -11.10
C LEU A 89 11.38 1.50 -11.88
N GLN A 90 12.06 0.37 -12.09
CA GLN A 90 13.36 0.24 -12.77
C GLN A 90 13.20 0.40 -14.29
N TYR A 91 12.71 1.55 -14.74
CA TYR A 91 12.57 1.92 -16.15
C TYR A 91 12.98 3.39 -16.33
N PRO A 92 13.71 3.75 -17.41
CA PRO A 92 14.17 5.12 -17.64
C PRO A 92 12.99 6.10 -17.70
N LYS A 93 12.92 7.06 -16.77
CA LYS A 93 11.76 7.97 -16.65
C LYS A 93 11.59 8.85 -17.88
N ASN A 94 12.70 9.19 -18.56
CA ASN A 94 12.71 9.88 -19.86
C ASN A 94 12.15 9.03 -21.03
N MET A 95 11.85 7.75 -20.82
CA MET A 95 11.13 6.85 -21.75
C MET A 95 9.70 6.54 -21.26
N LEU A 96 9.23 7.26 -20.24
CA LEU A 96 7.86 7.20 -19.73
C LEU A 96 7.14 8.52 -19.96
N LYS A 97 5.91 8.45 -20.48
CA LYS A 97 4.92 9.54 -20.40
C LYS A 97 3.88 9.17 -19.34
N LEU A 98 3.42 10.13 -18.54
CA LEU A 98 2.34 9.91 -17.57
C LEU A 98 1.06 10.60 -18.04
N LEU A 99 -0.06 9.88 -18.00
CA LEU A 99 -1.41 10.43 -18.12
C LEU A 99 -2.11 10.16 -16.79
N ILE A 100 -2.32 11.19 -15.98
CA ILE A 100 -2.96 11.07 -14.66
C ILE A 100 -4.39 11.57 -14.77
N PHE A 101 -5.35 10.70 -14.50
CA PHE A 101 -6.78 11.04 -14.45
C PHE A 101 -7.21 11.04 -12.99
N ASN A 102 -7.43 12.22 -12.43
CA ASN A 102 -7.91 12.35 -11.06
C ASN A 102 -9.37 12.82 -11.04
N GLN A 103 -10.28 11.98 -10.54
CA GLN A 103 -11.68 12.35 -10.28
C GLN A 103 -11.89 12.79 -8.82
N GLU A 104 -10.89 12.58 -7.95
CA GLU A 104 -11.00 12.80 -6.51
C GLU A 104 -10.30 14.09 -6.06
N ALA A 105 -11.09 15.10 -5.71
CA ALA A 105 -10.58 16.36 -5.15
C ALA A 105 -9.67 16.15 -3.92
N HIS A 106 -10.00 15.15 -3.09
CA HIS A 106 -9.16 14.77 -1.93
C HIS A 106 -7.73 14.34 -2.33
N HIS A 107 -7.53 13.78 -3.53
CA HIS A 107 -6.23 13.34 -3.99
C HIS A 107 -5.43 14.38 -4.78
N GLU A 108 -5.99 15.57 -5.04
CA GLU A 108 -5.25 16.64 -5.73
C GLU A 108 -3.97 17.04 -5.02
N GLN A 109 -3.96 17.15 -3.69
CA GLN A 109 -2.74 17.52 -2.95
C GLN A 109 -1.62 16.49 -3.18
N HIS A 110 -1.95 15.19 -3.07
CA HIS A 110 -1.00 14.10 -3.31
C HIS A 110 -0.41 14.13 -4.73
N VAL A 111 -1.27 14.30 -5.75
CA VAL A 111 -0.85 14.38 -7.16
C VAL A 111 -0.02 15.64 -7.41
N ASN A 112 -0.43 16.79 -6.89
CA ASN A 112 0.29 18.06 -7.07
C ASN A 112 1.67 18.03 -6.41
N SER A 113 1.81 17.48 -5.20
CA SER A 113 3.12 17.31 -4.53
C SER A 113 4.07 16.44 -5.37
N PHE A 114 3.61 15.26 -5.81
CA PHE A 114 4.40 14.39 -6.69
C PHE A 114 4.85 15.10 -7.98
N LEU A 115 3.96 15.88 -8.61
CA LEU A 115 4.28 16.59 -9.84
C LEU A 115 5.18 17.81 -9.64
N GLN A 116 5.12 18.48 -8.49
CA GLN A 116 6.03 19.59 -8.18
C GLN A 116 7.48 19.11 -8.10
N GLU A 117 7.72 17.93 -7.51
CA GLU A 117 9.07 17.39 -7.31
C GLU A 117 9.60 16.60 -8.51
N HIS A 118 8.74 15.86 -9.21
CA HIS A 118 9.19 14.80 -10.12
C HIS A 118 8.75 14.92 -11.58
N ARG A 119 7.88 15.88 -11.94
CA ARG A 119 7.37 16.06 -13.32
C ARG A 119 8.49 16.11 -14.38
N ASN A 120 9.62 16.74 -14.07
CA ASN A 120 10.75 16.92 -14.98
C ASN A 120 11.57 15.65 -15.25
N LEU A 121 11.34 14.56 -14.51
CA LEU A 121 11.98 13.25 -14.76
C LEU A 121 11.34 12.52 -15.95
N TYR A 122 10.06 12.79 -16.22
CA TYR A 122 9.24 12.10 -17.21
C TYR A 122 9.30 12.78 -18.57
N ARG A 123 9.12 12.02 -19.66
CA ARG A 123 9.15 12.55 -21.04
C ARG A 123 8.06 13.60 -21.28
N ALA A 124 6.87 13.34 -20.74
CA ALA A 124 5.73 14.23 -20.70
C ALA A 124 4.82 13.82 -19.53
N VAL A 125 4.05 14.77 -19.00
CA VAL A 125 3.02 14.49 -18.00
C VAL A 125 1.78 15.32 -18.34
N GLU A 126 0.67 14.64 -18.55
CA GLU A 126 -0.65 15.25 -18.66
C GLU A 126 -1.49 14.85 -17.44
N LEU A 127 -2.24 15.80 -16.91
CA LEU A 127 -3.07 15.65 -15.72
C LEU A 127 -4.45 16.17 -16.07
N LEU A 128 -5.45 15.31 -16.03
CA LEU A 128 -6.85 15.70 -16.03
C LEU A 128 -7.34 15.76 -14.59
N ARG A 129 -7.95 16.87 -14.23
CA ARG A 129 -8.36 17.21 -12.86
C ARG A 129 -9.84 16.93 -12.60
N PRO A 130 -10.27 16.87 -11.32
CA PRO A 130 -11.67 16.63 -10.97
C PRO A 130 -12.65 17.66 -11.56
N GLU A 131 -12.22 18.91 -11.75
CA GLU A 131 -13.10 19.96 -12.30
C GLU A 131 -13.42 19.79 -13.80
N GLU A 132 -12.68 18.94 -14.51
CA GLU A 132 -12.93 18.62 -15.93
C GLU A 132 -14.12 17.65 -16.12
N ALA A 133 -14.69 17.15 -15.01
CA ALA A 133 -15.97 16.43 -14.95
C ALA A 133 -16.08 15.22 -15.91
N MET A 134 -14.98 14.49 -16.10
CA MET A 134 -14.88 13.31 -16.96
C MET A 134 -15.13 12.02 -16.17
N ASP A 135 -16.06 11.17 -16.65
CA ASP A 135 -16.31 9.85 -16.05
C ASP A 135 -15.18 8.84 -16.36
N GLY A 136 -15.15 7.73 -15.60
CA GLY A 136 -14.10 6.70 -15.73
C GLY A 136 -14.05 6.02 -17.10
N VAL A 137 -15.21 5.84 -17.75
CA VAL A 137 -15.30 5.26 -19.10
C VAL A 137 -14.63 6.18 -20.11
N THR A 138 -14.99 7.47 -20.08
CA THR A 138 -14.46 8.50 -20.97
C THR A 138 -12.96 8.71 -20.75
N SER A 139 -12.50 8.70 -19.50
CA SER A 139 -11.07 8.87 -19.18
C SER A 139 -10.22 7.71 -19.70
N ARG A 140 -10.69 6.46 -19.57
CA ARG A 140 -9.99 5.27 -20.10
C ARG A 140 -9.99 5.21 -21.63
N ASN A 141 -11.11 5.52 -22.29
CA ASN A 141 -11.17 5.65 -23.75
C ASN A 141 -10.20 6.74 -24.26
N LEU A 142 -10.18 7.91 -23.61
CA LEU A 142 -9.30 9.02 -23.98
C LEU A 142 -7.82 8.66 -23.81
N ALA A 143 -7.44 8.03 -22.69
CA ALA A 143 -6.07 7.60 -22.45
C ALA A 143 -5.55 6.65 -23.53
N PHE A 144 -6.39 5.70 -23.95
CA PHE A 144 -6.09 4.79 -25.05
C PHE A 144 -5.97 5.56 -26.37
N ASP A 145 -6.86 6.50 -26.65
CA ASP A 145 -6.81 7.30 -27.87
C ASP A 145 -5.55 8.18 -27.96
N MET A 146 -5.06 8.71 -26.83
CA MET A 146 -3.80 9.46 -26.78
C MET A 146 -2.60 8.61 -27.20
N CYS A 147 -2.52 7.34 -26.78
CA CYS A 147 -1.50 6.39 -27.27
C CYS A 147 -1.77 5.90 -28.70
N ARG A 148 -3.04 5.82 -29.13
CA ARG A 148 -3.42 5.51 -30.52
C ARG A 148 -2.94 6.60 -31.48
N GLN A 149 -3.07 7.87 -31.10
CA GLN A 149 -2.66 9.02 -31.91
C GLN A 149 -1.14 9.23 -31.92
N ASP A 150 -0.44 8.94 -30.82
CA ASP A 150 1.02 9.02 -30.76
C ASP A 150 1.68 7.81 -31.44
N GLN A 151 2.23 8.03 -32.63
CA GLN A 151 2.98 7.02 -33.39
C GLN A 151 4.22 6.50 -32.64
N ASN A 152 4.74 7.24 -31.65
CA ASN A 152 5.85 6.81 -30.82
C ASN A 152 5.39 5.98 -29.61
N CYS A 153 4.10 5.85 -29.32
CA CYS A 153 3.63 5.02 -28.21
C CYS A 153 3.79 3.54 -28.58
N ASP A 154 4.83 2.89 -28.06
CA ASP A 154 5.09 1.47 -28.26
C ASP A 154 4.21 0.61 -27.36
N TYR A 155 4.01 1.05 -26.11
CA TYR A 155 3.16 0.39 -25.12
C TYR A 155 2.32 1.38 -24.31
N PHE A 156 1.10 0.98 -23.98
CA PHE A 156 0.25 1.61 -22.97
C PHE A 156 0.24 0.74 -21.71
N PHE A 157 0.58 1.32 -20.56
CA PHE A 157 0.53 0.65 -19.26
C PHE A 157 -0.60 1.26 -18.43
N SER A 158 -1.72 0.55 -18.34
CA SER A 158 -2.86 0.95 -17.53
C SER A 158 -2.60 0.56 -16.07
N VAL A 159 -2.79 1.50 -15.14
CA VAL A 159 -2.61 1.27 -13.69
C VAL A 159 -3.66 2.05 -12.91
N ASP A 160 -4.52 1.33 -12.19
CA ASP A 160 -5.48 1.90 -11.26
C ASP A 160 -4.79 2.22 -9.93
N ILE A 161 -5.27 3.27 -9.24
CA ILE A 161 -4.61 3.81 -8.06
C ILE A 161 -4.55 2.83 -6.87
N ASP A 162 -5.45 1.84 -6.82
CA ASP A 162 -5.51 0.82 -5.77
C ASP A 162 -4.46 -0.31 -5.92
N VAL A 163 -3.63 -0.25 -6.97
CA VAL A 163 -2.57 -1.23 -7.27
C VAL A 163 -1.30 -0.94 -6.46
N VAL A 164 -0.88 -1.93 -5.67
CA VAL A 164 0.39 -1.92 -4.93
C VAL A 164 1.44 -2.70 -5.70
N LEU A 165 2.04 -2.07 -6.70
CA LEU A 165 3.11 -2.67 -7.51
C LEU A 165 4.45 -2.65 -6.74
N LYS A 166 4.76 -3.75 -6.02
CA LYS A 166 5.98 -3.90 -5.22
C LYS A 166 7.22 -4.26 -6.05
N ASN A 167 7.03 -4.97 -7.17
CA ASN A 167 8.14 -5.42 -8.01
C ASN A 167 8.60 -4.27 -8.91
N GLU A 168 9.73 -3.66 -8.59
CA GLU A 168 10.26 -2.52 -9.32
C GLU A 168 10.59 -2.84 -10.80
N ASN A 169 10.83 -4.12 -11.14
CA ASN A 169 11.07 -4.57 -12.51
C ASN A 169 9.80 -4.94 -13.28
N ALA A 170 8.60 -4.78 -12.69
CA ALA A 170 7.34 -5.23 -13.28
C ALA A 170 7.13 -4.78 -14.74
N LEU A 171 7.37 -3.49 -15.02
CA LEU A 171 7.20 -2.96 -16.38
C LEU A 171 8.17 -3.59 -17.39
N LYS A 172 9.43 -3.84 -17.00
CA LYS A 172 10.40 -4.56 -17.84
C LYS A 172 9.89 -5.96 -18.16
N ILE A 173 9.53 -6.73 -17.14
CA ILE A 173 9.05 -8.13 -17.26
C ILE A 173 7.83 -8.22 -18.19
N LEU A 174 6.87 -7.28 -18.07
CA LEU A 174 5.68 -7.25 -18.92
C LEU A 174 5.99 -6.89 -20.38
N ILE A 175 6.95 -6.00 -20.64
CA ILE A 175 7.42 -5.68 -22.00
C ILE A 175 8.17 -6.86 -22.61
N GLU A 176 9.06 -7.51 -21.85
CA GLU A 176 9.87 -8.63 -22.32
C GLU A 176 9.03 -9.85 -22.71
N HIS A 177 7.82 -10.01 -22.12
CA HIS A 177 6.84 -11.00 -22.56
C HIS A 177 6.34 -10.80 -24.00
N ASN A 178 6.39 -9.57 -24.55
CA ASN A 178 6.04 -9.27 -25.94
C ASN A 178 4.61 -9.69 -26.36
N LEU A 179 3.66 -9.73 -25.41
CA LEU A 179 2.27 -10.14 -25.65
C LEU A 179 1.39 -8.94 -26.11
N PRO A 180 0.24 -9.18 -26.77
CA PRO A 180 -0.67 -8.10 -27.18
C PRO A 180 -1.24 -7.32 -25.98
N ILE A 181 -1.69 -8.04 -24.95
CA ILE A 181 -2.19 -7.53 -23.67
C ILE A 181 -1.73 -8.47 -22.56
N VAL A 182 -1.01 -7.98 -21.55
CA VAL A 182 -0.55 -8.79 -20.41
C VAL A 182 -0.69 -8.06 -19.07
N ALA A 183 -1.36 -8.71 -18.13
CA ALA A 183 -1.51 -8.27 -16.74
C ALA A 183 -0.50 -8.98 -15.82
N PRO A 184 0.17 -8.28 -14.89
CA PRO A 184 0.83 -8.93 -13.76
C PRO A 184 -0.27 -9.48 -12.82
N MET A 185 -0.15 -10.74 -12.38
CA MET A 185 -1.09 -11.29 -11.42
C MET A 185 -0.91 -10.62 -10.05
N ILE A 186 -1.96 -9.95 -9.59
CA ILE A 186 -2.04 -9.34 -8.25
C ILE A 186 -3.36 -9.72 -7.57
N THR A 187 -3.31 -9.83 -6.25
CA THR A 187 -4.42 -10.33 -5.41
C THR A 187 -4.72 -9.35 -4.28
N ARG A 188 -5.94 -9.38 -3.73
CA ARG A 188 -6.18 -8.78 -2.41
C ARG A 188 -5.53 -9.64 -1.32
N THR A 189 -4.79 -9.01 -0.42
CA THR A 189 -4.07 -9.67 0.69
C THR A 189 -4.98 -10.63 1.46
N GLY A 190 -4.54 -11.88 1.60
CA GLY A 190 -5.28 -12.92 2.33
C GLY A 190 -6.59 -13.41 1.68
N ARG A 191 -6.94 -12.93 0.48
CA ARG A 191 -8.16 -13.33 -0.26
C ARG A 191 -7.80 -13.99 -1.60
N LEU A 192 -8.74 -14.73 -2.17
CA LEU A 192 -8.62 -15.31 -3.53
C LEU A 192 -9.08 -14.35 -4.64
N TRP A 193 -9.50 -13.13 -4.30
CA TRP A 193 -9.89 -12.11 -5.29
C TRP A 193 -8.64 -11.52 -5.95
N SER A 194 -8.64 -11.44 -7.28
CA SER A 194 -7.49 -11.06 -8.11
C SER A 194 -7.93 -10.27 -9.34
N ASN A 195 -6.98 -9.64 -10.02
CA ASN A 195 -7.20 -8.83 -11.22
C ASN A 195 -7.43 -9.62 -12.52
N PHE A 196 -7.85 -10.88 -12.44
CA PHE A 196 -8.21 -11.69 -13.60
C PHE A 196 -9.35 -12.66 -13.27
N TRP A 197 -10.11 -13.08 -14.27
CA TRP A 197 -11.05 -14.20 -14.14
C TRP A 197 -10.62 -15.35 -15.04
N GLY A 198 -10.71 -16.59 -14.54
CA GLY A 198 -10.36 -17.77 -15.33
C GLY A 198 -11.47 -18.29 -16.24
N ALA A 199 -12.73 -17.97 -15.94
CA ALA A 199 -13.86 -18.40 -16.76
C ALA A 199 -14.97 -17.33 -16.76
N LEU A 200 -15.91 -17.46 -17.70
CA LEU A 200 -17.13 -16.68 -17.75
C LEU A 200 -18.35 -17.58 -17.58
N SER A 201 -19.43 -17.04 -17.03
CA SER A 201 -20.76 -17.63 -17.13
C SER A 201 -21.28 -17.52 -18.59
N PRO A 202 -22.34 -18.24 -18.96
CA PRO A 202 -22.99 -18.07 -20.27
C PRO A 202 -23.43 -16.63 -20.56
N ASP A 203 -23.73 -15.85 -19.53
CA ASP A 203 -24.13 -14.44 -19.60
C ASP A 203 -22.93 -13.47 -19.63
N GLY A 204 -21.69 -13.98 -19.64
CA GLY A 204 -20.46 -13.18 -19.71
C GLY A 204 -19.94 -12.63 -18.38
N TYR A 205 -20.54 -13.00 -17.24
CA TYR A 205 -20.13 -12.60 -15.88
C TYR A 205 -19.07 -13.55 -15.29
N TYR A 206 -18.55 -13.24 -14.10
CA TYR A 206 -17.56 -14.07 -13.40
C TYR A 206 -17.99 -15.55 -13.28
N ALA A 207 -17.11 -16.45 -13.73
CA ALA A 207 -17.11 -17.84 -13.29
C ALA A 207 -15.70 -18.24 -12.82
N ARG A 208 -15.64 -19.18 -11.88
CA ARG A 208 -14.37 -19.74 -11.40
C ARG A 208 -13.95 -20.90 -12.30
N SER A 209 -12.78 -20.82 -12.92
CA SER A 209 -12.16 -21.99 -13.59
C SER A 209 -11.63 -23.00 -12.57
N GLU A 210 -11.47 -24.25 -13.01
CA GLU A 210 -10.97 -25.36 -12.18
C GLU A 210 -9.58 -25.07 -11.57
N ASP A 211 -8.71 -24.43 -12.36
CA ASP A 211 -7.34 -24.07 -12.05
C ASP A 211 -7.15 -22.69 -11.42
N TYR A 212 -8.21 -21.87 -11.29
CA TYR A 212 -8.13 -20.50 -10.75
C TYR A 212 -7.40 -20.43 -9.41
N VAL A 213 -7.70 -21.37 -8.49
CA VAL A 213 -7.07 -21.42 -7.16
C VAL A 213 -5.60 -21.83 -7.26
N ASP A 214 -5.24 -22.71 -8.19
CA ASP A 214 -3.84 -23.11 -8.41
C ASP A 214 -3.00 -21.96 -8.95
N ILE A 215 -3.55 -21.15 -9.85
CA ILE A 215 -2.88 -19.98 -10.44
C ILE A 215 -2.72 -18.88 -9.37
N VAL A 216 -3.81 -18.53 -8.66
CA VAL A 216 -3.80 -17.50 -7.61
C VAL A 216 -2.87 -17.86 -6.45
N GLN A 217 -2.87 -19.12 -6.02
CA GLN A 217 -1.96 -19.61 -4.95
C GLN A 217 -0.54 -19.94 -5.47
N ARG A 218 -0.25 -19.70 -6.75
CA ARG A 218 1.05 -20.00 -7.39
C ARG A 218 1.47 -21.47 -7.28
N ARG A 219 0.50 -22.39 -7.18
CA ARG A 219 0.72 -23.85 -7.32
C ARG A 219 0.96 -24.23 -8.77
N ARG A 220 0.42 -23.45 -9.70
CA ARG A 220 0.79 -23.43 -11.12
C ARG A 220 1.29 -22.04 -11.47
N VAL A 221 2.42 -21.97 -12.17
CA VAL A 221 3.14 -20.72 -12.46
C VAL A 221 3.45 -20.67 -13.95
N GLY A 222 3.21 -19.52 -14.59
CA GLY A 222 3.34 -19.35 -16.04
C GLY A 222 2.66 -18.09 -16.56
N VAL A 223 2.39 -18.09 -17.86
CA VAL A 223 1.60 -17.08 -18.58
C VAL A 223 0.31 -17.73 -19.06
N TRP A 224 -0.84 -17.14 -18.72
CA TRP A 224 -2.16 -17.75 -18.89
C TRP A 224 -3.03 -16.88 -19.79
N ASN A 225 -3.59 -17.44 -20.86
CA ASN A 225 -4.64 -16.77 -21.63
C ASN A 225 -5.94 -16.79 -20.81
N VAL A 226 -6.52 -15.62 -20.55
CA VAL A 226 -7.64 -15.43 -19.63
C VAL A 226 -8.73 -14.54 -20.23
N PRO A 227 -10.02 -14.82 -19.97
CA PRO A 227 -11.12 -14.05 -20.54
C PRO A 227 -11.25 -12.62 -19.99
N TYR A 228 -10.65 -12.28 -18.84
CA TYR A 228 -10.82 -10.97 -18.19
C TYR A 228 -9.54 -10.58 -17.44
N VAL A 229 -9.15 -9.31 -17.56
CA VAL A 229 -8.10 -8.64 -16.78
C VAL A 229 -8.57 -7.24 -16.35
N SER A 230 -8.16 -6.79 -15.17
CA SER A 230 -8.52 -5.47 -14.60
C SER A 230 -7.33 -4.83 -13.87
N ASN A 231 -7.52 -3.63 -13.30
CA ASN A 231 -6.62 -2.87 -12.40
C ASN A 231 -5.22 -2.52 -12.94
N VAL A 232 -4.46 -3.46 -13.51
CA VAL A 232 -3.15 -3.21 -14.11
C VAL A 232 -2.89 -4.15 -15.28
N TYR A 233 -2.52 -3.59 -16.42
CA TYR A 233 -2.15 -4.35 -17.61
C TYR A 233 -1.32 -3.50 -18.58
N LEU A 234 -0.40 -4.16 -19.29
CA LEU A 234 0.36 -3.62 -20.40
C LEU A 234 -0.30 -4.03 -21.72
N LEU A 235 -0.41 -3.10 -22.66
CA LEU A 235 -1.00 -3.30 -23.97
C LEU A 235 -0.05 -2.73 -25.04
N LYS A 236 0.15 -3.45 -26.16
CA LYS A 236 0.96 -2.95 -27.29
C LYS A 236 0.28 -1.77 -27.98
N GLY A 237 0.91 -0.61 -28.05
CA GLY A 237 0.36 0.59 -28.70
C GLY A 237 0.04 0.37 -30.19
N GLY A 238 0.79 -0.51 -30.87
CA GLY A 238 0.46 -0.96 -32.23
C GLY A 238 -0.94 -1.58 -32.36
N LEU A 239 -1.41 -2.30 -31.34
CA LEU A 239 -2.73 -2.95 -31.30
C LEU A 239 -3.87 -1.92 -31.31
N LEU A 240 -3.68 -0.76 -30.64
CA LEU A 240 -4.61 0.38 -30.68
C LEU A 240 -4.75 0.98 -32.07
N ARG A 241 -3.70 0.88 -32.89
CA ARG A 241 -3.61 1.45 -34.24
C ARG A 241 -4.03 0.46 -35.34
N SER A 242 -3.90 -0.86 -35.12
CA SER A 242 -4.24 -1.90 -36.11
C SER A 242 -5.65 -2.49 -35.94
N GLU A 243 -5.98 -2.95 -34.73
CA GLU A 243 -7.14 -3.82 -34.49
C GLU A 243 -8.15 -3.21 -33.52
N LEU A 244 -7.67 -2.42 -32.56
CA LEU A 244 -8.47 -1.71 -31.55
C LEU A 244 -8.69 -0.25 -31.93
N THR A 245 -9.08 -0.02 -33.18
CA THR A 245 -9.31 1.32 -33.77
C THR A 245 -10.56 2.03 -33.25
N ASP A 246 -11.52 1.29 -32.67
CA ASP A 246 -12.73 1.88 -32.10
C ASP A 246 -12.39 2.73 -30.88
N PHE A 247 -13.00 3.92 -30.77
CA PHE A 247 -12.75 4.83 -29.64
C PHE A 247 -13.38 4.30 -28.34
N GLU A 248 -14.61 3.82 -28.40
CA GLU A 248 -15.44 3.41 -27.26
C GLU A 248 -15.20 1.96 -26.82
N LEU A 249 -13.97 1.63 -26.40
CA LEU A 249 -13.63 0.27 -25.96
C LEU A 249 -14.22 -0.07 -24.58
N PHE A 250 -14.42 0.92 -23.71
CA PHE A 250 -14.92 0.76 -22.34
C PHE A 250 -16.45 0.94 -22.19
N ASN A 251 -17.18 1.22 -23.29
CA ASN A 251 -18.61 1.52 -23.23
C ASN A 251 -19.46 0.24 -23.24
N SER A 252 -20.46 0.18 -22.35
CA SER A 252 -21.57 -0.79 -22.43
C SER A 252 -22.82 -0.23 -21.73
N HIS A 253 -24.00 -0.69 -22.15
CA HIS A 253 -25.27 -0.40 -21.46
C HIS A 253 -25.60 -1.40 -20.34
N ILE A 254 -24.83 -2.48 -20.20
CA ILE A 254 -25.15 -3.63 -19.32
C ILE A 254 -23.94 -4.06 -18.47
N LEU A 255 -22.74 -3.97 -19.05
CA LEU A 255 -21.49 -4.40 -18.40
C LEU A 255 -20.80 -3.20 -17.71
N ASP A 256 -20.01 -3.47 -16.67
CA ASP A 256 -19.07 -2.49 -16.14
C ASP A 256 -17.93 -2.19 -17.14
N PRO A 257 -17.13 -1.12 -16.94
CA PRO A 257 -16.14 -0.67 -17.93
C PRO A 257 -15.06 -1.72 -18.25
N ASP A 258 -14.57 -2.45 -17.25
CA ASP A 258 -13.54 -3.47 -17.44
C ASP A 258 -14.12 -4.73 -18.12
N MET A 259 -15.35 -5.11 -17.76
CA MET A 259 -16.09 -6.17 -18.45
C MET A 259 -16.36 -5.81 -19.91
N ALA A 260 -16.74 -4.56 -20.19
CA ALA A 260 -16.99 -4.03 -21.52
C ALA A 260 -15.70 -4.06 -22.36
N PHE A 261 -14.60 -3.54 -21.82
CA PHE A 261 -13.27 -3.61 -22.42
C PHE A 261 -12.89 -5.06 -22.75
N CYS A 262 -12.87 -5.95 -21.77
CA CYS A 262 -12.51 -7.35 -21.97
C CYS A 262 -13.43 -8.03 -23.00
N HIS A 263 -14.73 -7.72 -23.02
CA HIS A 263 -15.67 -8.23 -24.03
C HIS A 263 -15.32 -7.75 -25.45
N ASN A 264 -15.02 -6.45 -25.60
CA ASN A 264 -14.66 -5.83 -26.88
C ASN A 264 -13.29 -6.28 -27.41
N ILE A 265 -12.37 -6.67 -26.53
CA ILE A 265 -11.13 -7.35 -26.92
C ILE A 265 -11.43 -8.77 -27.44
N ARG A 266 -12.19 -9.58 -26.68
CA ARG A 266 -12.51 -10.97 -27.06
C ARG A 266 -13.33 -11.06 -28.34
N SER A 267 -14.24 -10.12 -28.60
CA SER A 267 -15.07 -10.10 -29.82
C SER A 267 -14.25 -9.92 -31.10
N LYS A 268 -13.02 -9.39 -30.98
CA LYS A 268 -12.04 -9.25 -32.07
C LYS A 268 -11.06 -10.43 -32.17
N GLY A 269 -11.19 -11.44 -31.31
CA GLY A 269 -10.30 -12.61 -31.30
C GLY A 269 -8.92 -12.36 -30.70
N ILE A 270 -8.70 -11.22 -30.04
CA ILE A 270 -7.45 -10.88 -29.37
C ILE A 270 -7.41 -11.57 -28.00
N PHE A 271 -6.28 -12.21 -27.68
CA PHE A 271 -6.05 -12.82 -26.37
C PHE A 271 -5.53 -11.82 -25.35
N MET A 272 -6.00 -11.97 -24.11
CA MET A 272 -5.50 -11.26 -22.94
C MET A 272 -4.78 -12.26 -22.04
N TYR A 273 -3.64 -11.86 -21.51
CA TYR A 273 -2.80 -12.75 -20.71
C TYR A 273 -2.65 -12.24 -19.28
N VAL A 274 -2.49 -13.16 -18.33
CA VAL A 274 -2.00 -12.86 -16.99
C VAL A 274 -0.72 -13.65 -16.74
N THR A 275 0.31 -13.00 -16.20
CA THR A 275 1.57 -13.64 -15.81
C THR A 275 1.67 -13.72 -14.30
N ASN A 276 1.91 -14.92 -13.77
CA ASN A 276 2.21 -15.13 -12.35
C ASN A 276 3.62 -15.67 -12.12
N LEU A 277 4.50 -15.64 -13.14
CA LEU A 277 5.92 -16.04 -13.05
C LEU A 277 6.63 -15.36 -11.88
N HIS A 278 6.48 -14.05 -11.73
CA HIS A 278 7.03 -13.28 -10.61
C HIS A 278 5.93 -12.88 -9.62
N THR A 279 6.33 -12.56 -8.38
CA THR A 279 5.48 -11.79 -7.47
C THR A 279 5.54 -10.33 -7.87
N PHE A 280 4.40 -9.71 -8.15
CA PHE A 280 4.33 -8.32 -8.62
C PHE A 280 3.86 -7.35 -7.55
N GLY A 281 2.91 -7.76 -6.72
CA GLY A 281 2.23 -6.87 -5.79
C GLY A 281 0.89 -7.41 -5.32
N HIS A 282 0.05 -6.50 -4.84
CA HIS A 282 -1.31 -6.77 -4.36
C HIS A 282 -2.24 -5.59 -4.67
N ILE A 283 -3.52 -5.72 -4.31
CA ILE A 283 -4.54 -4.67 -4.49
C ILE A 283 -5.05 -4.25 -3.11
N LEU A 284 -5.19 -2.94 -2.90
CA LEU A 284 -5.73 -2.37 -1.65
C LEU A 284 -7.22 -2.70 -1.46
N SER A 285 -7.65 -2.72 -0.21
CA SER A 285 -9.06 -2.54 0.15
C SER A 285 -9.37 -1.04 0.09
N THR A 286 -10.25 -0.62 -0.83
CA THR A 286 -10.90 0.71 -0.77
C THR A 286 -12.26 0.62 -0.06
N GLU A 287 -12.56 -0.51 0.61
CA GLU A 287 -13.81 -0.69 1.35
C GLU A 287 -13.79 0.21 2.59
N ASN A 288 -14.82 1.02 2.77
CA ASN A 288 -14.98 1.92 3.93
C ASN A 288 -13.88 2.99 4.12
N TYR A 289 -13.04 3.29 3.12
CA TYR A 289 -12.06 4.38 3.24
C TYR A 289 -12.77 5.72 3.46
N GLN A 290 -12.31 6.47 4.47
CA GLN A 290 -12.87 7.75 4.88
C GLN A 290 -11.89 8.88 4.55
N THR A 291 -12.42 10.06 4.25
CA THR A 291 -11.63 11.26 3.89
C THR A 291 -11.87 12.42 4.87
N GLY A 292 -12.29 12.10 6.09
CA GLY A 292 -12.69 13.06 7.14
C GLY A 292 -11.57 13.51 8.08
N HIS A 293 -10.39 12.89 7.99
CA HIS A 293 -9.19 13.19 8.78
C HIS A 293 -8.15 13.97 7.96
N LEU A 294 -7.16 14.55 8.63
CA LEU A 294 -6.03 15.16 7.92
C LEU A 294 -5.14 14.05 7.32
N HIS A 295 -4.84 13.01 8.10
CA HIS A 295 -4.05 11.85 7.68
C HIS A 295 -4.87 10.56 7.71
N ASN A 296 -5.84 10.45 6.79
CA ASN A 296 -6.79 9.32 6.69
C ASN A 296 -6.14 7.92 6.67
N ASP A 297 -4.92 7.82 6.12
CA ASP A 297 -4.14 6.57 6.10
C ASP A 297 -3.81 6.03 7.51
N LEU A 298 -3.77 6.88 8.55
CA LEU A 298 -3.58 6.41 9.94
C LEU A 298 -4.66 5.40 10.36
N TRP A 299 -5.89 5.53 9.87
CA TRP A 299 -7.00 4.62 10.19
C TRP A 299 -6.98 3.30 9.41
N GLN A 300 -6.02 3.09 8.51
CA GLN A 300 -6.00 1.94 7.60
C GLN A 300 -5.42 0.65 8.18
N ILE A 301 -5.06 0.63 9.47
CA ILE A 301 -4.52 -0.55 10.16
C ILE A 301 -5.46 -1.77 10.08
N PHE A 302 -6.77 -1.59 9.99
CA PHE A 302 -7.73 -2.69 9.87
C PHE A 302 -7.88 -3.24 8.44
N GLU A 303 -8.12 -2.36 7.46
CA GLU A 303 -8.43 -2.72 6.07
C GLU A 303 -7.19 -3.10 5.26
N ASN A 304 -6.07 -2.40 5.49
CA ASN A 304 -4.83 -2.53 4.73
C ASN A 304 -3.60 -2.69 5.66
N PRO A 305 -3.56 -3.72 6.52
CA PRO A 305 -2.56 -3.84 7.59
C PRO A 305 -1.12 -3.92 7.09
N LEU A 306 -0.86 -4.53 5.92
CA LEU A 306 0.50 -4.64 5.38
C LEU A 306 1.06 -3.27 4.94
N ASP A 307 0.26 -2.50 4.21
CA ASP A 307 0.64 -1.18 3.72
C ASP A 307 0.70 -0.15 4.86
N TRP A 308 -0.21 -0.26 5.83
CA TRP A 308 -0.15 0.50 7.08
C TRP A 308 1.14 0.21 7.86
N GLN A 309 1.50 -1.07 8.01
CA GLN A 309 2.75 -1.47 8.67
C GLN A 309 3.97 -0.89 7.93
N GLU A 310 4.01 -0.98 6.61
CA GLU A 310 5.14 -0.47 5.81
C GLU A 310 5.26 1.06 5.85
N ARG A 311 4.14 1.79 5.96
CA ARG A 311 4.15 3.25 6.08
C ARG A 311 4.51 3.72 7.49
N TYR A 312 3.97 3.07 8.53
CA TYR A 312 3.96 3.63 9.87
C TYR A 312 4.79 2.88 10.92
N ILE A 313 5.08 1.59 10.73
CA ILE A 313 5.92 0.84 11.68
C ILE A 313 7.39 0.93 11.26
N HIS A 314 8.25 1.20 12.23
CA HIS A 314 9.68 1.43 11.99
C HIS A 314 10.31 0.23 11.25
N PRO A 315 11.11 0.44 10.18
CA PRO A 315 11.57 -0.65 9.31
C PRO A 315 12.40 -1.73 10.04
N ASN A 316 13.10 -1.37 11.11
CA ASN A 316 13.83 -2.32 11.95
C ASN A 316 12.96 -3.13 12.94
N TYR A 317 11.66 -2.84 13.08
CA TYR A 317 10.76 -3.52 14.04
C TYR A 317 10.70 -5.04 13.80
N THR A 318 10.59 -5.48 12.54
CA THR A 318 10.56 -6.91 12.18
C THR A 318 11.87 -7.64 12.52
N ARG A 319 12.96 -6.89 12.69
CA ARG A 319 14.31 -7.39 13.02
C ARG A 319 14.67 -7.21 14.51
N ILE A 320 13.83 -6.53 15.29
CA ILE A 320 14.11 -6.05 16.65
C ILE A 320 14.59 -7.17 17.59
N MET A 321 13.97 -8.35 17.47
CA MET A 321 14.27 -9.57 18.24
C MET A 321 15.51 -10.30 17.73
N LYS A 322 15.73 -10.29 16.42
CA LYS A 322 16.82 -11.03 15.75
C LYS A 322 18.16 -10.31 15.94
N ASP A 323 18.13 -9.00 15.79
CA ASP A 323 19.30 -8.15 15.76
C ASP A 323 19.55 -7.46 17.13
N HIS A 324 18.79 -7.84 18.16
CA HIS A 324 18.93 -7.37 19.54
C HIS A 324 18.87 -5.85 19.68
N LEU A 325 17.90 -5.22 19.01
CA LEU A 325 17.76 -3.76 18.94
C LEU A 325 16.96 -3.16 20.12
N ILE A 326 16.59 -3.98 21.10
CA ILE A 326 15.95 -3.54 22.34
C ILE A 326 17.04 -3.20 23.34
N GLU A 327 17.10 -1.93 23.72
CA GLU A 327 18.03 -1.43 24.73
C GLU A 327 17.38 -1.41 26.12
N THR A 328 18.19 -1.39 27.17
CA THR A 328 17.73 -1.29 28.57
C THR A 328 18.41 -0.10 29.25
N PRO A 329 18.00 1.15 28.96
CA PRO A 329 18.68 2.35 29.48
C PRO A 329 18.61 2.48 31.01
N CYS A 330 17.57 1.95 31.66
CA CYS A 330 17.43 1.90 33.11
C CYS A 330 16.94 0.49 33.53
N PRO A 331 17.12 0.07 34.80
CA PRO A 331 16.63 -1.24 35.27
C PRO A 331 15.14 -1.41 35.00
N ASP A 332 14.76 -2.52 34.36
CA ASP A 332 13.37 -2.83 33.92
C ASP A 332 12.69 -1.74 33.07
N VAL A 333 13.48 -0.91 32.39
CA VAL A 333 13.02 0.05 31.38
C VAL A 333 13.61 -0.36 30.04
N TYR A 334 12.76 -0.81 29.12
CA TYR A 334 13.15 -1.21 27.77
C TYR A 334 12.92 -0.07 26.78
N TRP A 335 13.77 0.03 25.76
CA TRP A 335 13.72 1.11 24.77
C TRP A 335 13.97 0.55 23.37
N PHE A 336 13.03 0.77 22.46
CA PHE A 336 13.03 0.09 21.16
C PHE A 336 12.34 0.90 20.05
N PRO A 337 12.73 0.74 18.77
CA PRO A 337 12.08 1.42 17.66
C PRO A 337 10.69 0.84 17.38
N ILE A 338 9.69 1.69 17.14
CA ILE A 338 8.31 1.28 16.90
C ILE A 338 7.65 1.97 15.70
N PHE A 339 7.84 3.29 15.53
CA PHE A 339 7.20 4.09 14.49
C PHE A 339 8.20 4.69 13.50
N THR A 340 7.76 4.91 12.26
CA THR A 340 8.48 5.73 11.28
C THR A 340 8.40 7.22 11.67
N ASP A 341 9.28 8.04 11.11
CA ASP A 341 9.21 9.49 11.32
C ASP A 341 7.85 10.05 10.85
N GLU A 342 7.37 9.57 9.70
CA GLU A 342 6.06 9.89 9.13
C GLU A 342 4.89 9.58 10.07
N ALA A 343 4.89 8.42 10.73
CA ALA A 343 3.84 8.06 11.69
C ALA A 343 3.79 9.07 12.84
N CYS A 344 4.96 9.47 13.32
CA CYS A 344 5.07 10.45 14.38
C CYS A 344 4.61 11.85 13.94
N ASP A 345 4.98 12.29 12.74
CA ASP A 345 4.55 13.59 12.19
C ASP A 345 3.03 13.61 11.95
N HIS A 346 2.48 12.61 11.26
CA HIS A 346 1.03 12.49 11.04
C HIS A 346 0.21 12.45 12.34
N ILE A 347 0.70 11.76 13.38
CA ILE A 347 0.03 11.75 14.69
C ILE A 347 0.07 13.15 15.32
N VAL A 348 1.19 13.88 15.25
CA VAL A 348 1.30 15.23 15.82
C VAL A 348 0.42 16.22 15.04
N GLU A 349 0.44 16.16 13.71
CA GLU A 349 -0.34 17.03 12.82
C GLU A 349 -1.85 16.81 12.99
N GLU A 350 -2.33 15.56 13.12
CA GLU A 350 -3.74 15.26 13.40
C GLU A 350 -4.19 15.77 14.78
N MET A 351 -3.32 15.69 15.81
CA MET A 351 -3.61 16.18 17.15
C MET A 351 -3.65 17.72 17.22
N GLU A 352 -2.73 18.41 16.55
CA GLU A 352 -2.79 19.88 16.46
C GLU A 352 -3.93 20.38 15.56
N ASN A 353 -4.30 19.63 14.51
CA ASN A 353 -5.50 19.89 13.70
C ASN A 353 -6.80 19.75 14.52
N PHE A 354 -6.88 18.77 15.43
CA PHE A 354 -7.98 18.69 16.39
C PHE A 354 -7.97 19.86 17.38
N GLY A 355 -6.79 20.25 17.86
CA GLY A 355 -6.52 21.52 18.57
C GLY A 355 -7.14 21.67 19.97
N ARG A 356 -8.00 20.74 20.42
CA ARG A 356 -8.72 20.79 21.71
C ARG A 356 -7.93 20.15 22.85
N TRP A 357 -6.69 20.58 23.01
CA TRP A 357 -5.81 20.23 24.12
C TRP A 357 -6.45 20.47 25.50
N SER A 358 -6.05 19.69 26.49
CA SER A 358 -6.50 19.86 27.88
C SER A 358 -6.04 21.19 28.49
N GLY A 359 -6.64 21.58 29.62
CA GLY A 359 -6.20 22.71 30.43
C GLY A 359 -5.09 22.40 31.45
N GLY A 360 -4.55 21.17 31.47
CA GLY A 360 -3.55 20.72 32.46
C GLY A 360 -4.06 20.72 33.91
N ALA A 361 -5.38 20.66 34.12
CA ALA A 361 -6.04 20.77 35.42
C ALA A 361 -6.49 19.41 35.94
N ASN A 362 -6.45 19.20 37.26
CA ASN A 362 -6.87 17.94 37.90
C ASN A 362 -8.34 17.54 37.64
N THR A 363 -9.18 18.44 37.12
CA THR A 363 -10.56 18.13 36.72
C THR A 363 -10.74 18.37 35.23
N ASP A 364 -10.94 17.30 34.47
CA ASP A 364 -11.18 17.38 33.03
C ASP A 364 -12.51 16.68 32.67
N PRO A 365 -13.52 17.40 32.19
CA PRO A 365 -14.84 16.83 31.87
C PRO A 365 -14.83 15.96 30.60
N ARG A 366 -13.71 15.90 29.86
CA ARG A 366 -13.54 15.11 28.64
C ARG A 366 -13.22 13.64 28.94
N ILE A 367 -12.75 13.31 30.16
CA ILE A 367 -12.40 11.95 30.58
C ILE A 367 -13.47 11.29 31.46
N GLN A 368 -13.55 9.96 31.43
CA GLN A 368 -14.48 9.21 32.25
C GLN A 368 -14.08 9.28 33.74
N GLY A 369 -14.96 9.84 34.57
CA GLY A 369 -14.72 10.08 36.00
C GLY A 369 -14.28 11.51 36.34
N GLY A 370 -13.89 12.31 35.35
CA GLY A 370 -13.74 13.77 35.50
C GLY A 370 -12.56 14.26 36.35
N TYR A 371 -11.64 13.38 36.78
CA TYR A 371 -10.53 13.73 37.66
C TYR A 371 -9.23 12.99 37.32
N GLU A 372 -8.16 13.75 37.18
CA GLU A 372 -6.80 13.26 36.94
C GLU A 372 -5.93 13.52 38.17
N ASN A 373 -5.28 12.47 38.66
CA ASN A 373 -4.37 12.59 39.81
C ASN A 373 -3.11 13.42 39.46
N VAL A 374 -2.67 13.35 38.20
CA VAL A 374 -1.44 13.98 37.70
C VAL A 374 -1.72 14.46 36.27
N PRO A 375 -2.29 15.67 36.11
CA PRO A 375 -2.80 16.11 34.82
C PRO A 375 -1.70 16.50 33.84
N THR A 376 -1.97 16.30 32.57
CA THR A 376 -1.13 16.69 31.43
C THR A 376 -1.90 17.55 30.43
N ILE A 377 -1.22 18.35 29.61
CA ILE A 377 -1.82 19.01 28.45
C ILE A 377 -1.83 18.02 27.28
N ASP A 378 -3.01 17.49 26.99
CA ASP A 378 -3.15 16.30 26.15
C ASP A 378 -4.45 16.23 25.33
N ILE A 379 -4.44 15.27 24.40
CA ILE A 379 -5.58 14.78 23.62
C ILE A 379 -5.57 13.24 23.69
N HIS A 380 -6.69 12.64 24.07
CA HIS A 380 -6.88 11.20 24.15
C HIS A 380 -7.28 10.61 22.80
N MET A 381 -6.85 9.37 22.51
CA MET A 381 -7.11 8.72 21.23
C MET A 381 -8.61 8.58 20.93
N ASN A 382 -9.46 8.46 21.95
CA ASN A 382 -10.92 8.41 21.77
C ASN A 382 -11.54 9.75 21.33
N GLN A 383 -10.92 10.90 21.65
CA GLN A 383 -11.43 12.23 21.26
C GLN A 383 -11.29 12.49 19.76
N VAL A 384 -10.31 11.85 19.13
CA VAL A 384 -10.07 11.86 17.67
C VAL A 384 -10.58 10.61 16.97
N ASN A 385 -11.30 9.71 17.66
CA ASN A 385 -11.79 8.42 17.16
C ASN A 385 -10.68 7.46 16.67
N PHE A 386 -9.50 7.46 17.30
CA PHE A 386 -8.35 6.60 16.98
C PHE A 386 -8.12 5.47 18.00
N GLU A 387 -9.02 5.29 18.97
CA GLU A 387 -8.88 4.34 20.08
C GLU A 387 -8.75 2.87 19.62
N LYS A 388 -9.51 2.45 18.60
CA LYS A 388 -9.53 1.05 18.14
C LYS A 388 -8.28 0.72 17.34
N GLU A 389 -7.86 1.66 16.52
CA GLU A 389 -6.67 1.63 15.68
C GLU A 389 -5.43 1.58 16.58
N TRP A 390 -5.41 2.41 17.62
CA TRP A 390 -4.39 2.39 18.65
C TRP A 390 -4.39 1.08 19.45
N HIS A 391 -5.56 0.54 19.81
CA HIS A 391 -5.64 -0.77 20.48
C HIS A 391 -5.08 -1.90 19.61
N LYS A 392 -5.43 -1.91 18.32
CA LYS A 392 -4.86 -2.87 17.36
C LYS A 392 -3.34 -2.71 17.25
N PHE A 393 -2.84 -1.46 17.20
CA PHE A 393 -1.41 -1.19 17.22
C PHE A 393 -0.72 -1.77 18.47
N LEU A 394 -1.26 -1.53 19.68
CA LEU A 394 -0.70 -2.07 20.91
C LEU A 394 -0.74 -3.62 20.93
N LEU A 395 -1.82 -4.23 20.44
CA LEU A 395 -1.95 -5.69 20.33
C LEU A 395 -0.97 -6.32 19.34
N GLU A 396 -0.80 -5.75 18.15
CA GLU A 396 0.03 -6.36 17.10
C GLU A 396 1.52 -6.05 17.25
N TYR A 397 1.87 -4.87 17.79
CA TYR A 397 3.27 -4.39 17.80
C TYR A 397 3.89 -4.20 19.19
N ILE A 398 3.10 -3.91 20.22
CA ILE A 398 3.65 -3.77 21.59
C ILE A 398 3.61 -5.10 22.34
N ALA A 399 2.45 -5.78 22.38
CA ALA A 399 2.27 -7.01 23.16
C ALA A 399 3.36 -8.07 22.89
N PRO A 400 3.76 -8.39 21.64
CA PRO A 400 4.83 -9.37 21.39
C PRO A 400 6.19 -8.98 21.97
N ILE A 401 6.45 -7.67 22.12
CA ILE A 401 7.66 -7.16 22.79
C ILE A 401 7.49 -7.28 24.31
N THR A 402 6.35 -6.87 24.86
CA THR A 402 6.08 -6.98 26.31
C THR A 402 6.21 -8.41 26.82
N GLU A 403 5.57 -9.39 26.18
CA GLU A 403 5.61 -10.80 26.59
C GLU A 403 7.00 -11.42 26.46
N LYS A 404 7.82 -10.93 25.51
CA LYS A 404 9.20 -11.36 25.33
C LYS A 404 10.14 -10.79 26.40
N MET A 405 9.98 -9.51 26.74
CA MET A 405 10.85 -8.82 27.71
C MET A 405 10.44 -9.06 29.16
N TYR A 406 9.20 -9.49 29.39
CA TYR A 406 8.71 -9.98 30.69
C TYR A 406 8.20 -11.44 30.58
N PRO A 407 9.10 -12.44 30.48
CA PRO A 407 8.69 -13.84 30.32
C PRO A 407 7.74 -14.31 31.42
N GLY A 408 6.58 -14.83 31.02
CA GLY A 408 5.51 -15.27 31.93
C GLY A 408 4.42 -14.22 32.19
N TYR A 409 4.61 -12.99 31.71
CA TYR A 409 3.53 -12.01 31.54
C TYR A 409 2.86 -12.22 30.17
N TYR A 410 1.53 -12.07 30.14
CA TYR A 410 0.71 -12.18 28.93
C TYR A 410 -0.32 -11.05 28.92
N THR A 411 -0.52 -10.41 27.77
CA THR A 411 -1.30 -9.17 27.68
C THR A 411 -2.33 -9.20 26.55
N LYS A 412 -3.46 -8.52 26.76
CA LYS A 412 -4.44 -8.18 25.71
C LYS A 412 -4.40 -6.70 25.35
N ALA A 413 -3.30 -6.04 25.73
CA ALA A 413 -3.04 -4.63 25.62
C ALA A 413 -4.26 -3.75 25.94
N GLN A 414 -4.99 -4.08 27.01
CA GLN A 414 -6.15 -3.28 27.40
C GLN A 414 -5.64 -1.94 27.95
N PHE A 415 -6.34 -0.84 27.69
CA PHE A 415 -6.00 0.45 28.29
C PHE A 415 -7.28 1.23 28.58
N ASP A 416 -7.28 1.96 29.69
CA ASP A 416 -8.30 2.97 29.98
C ASP A 416 -7.87 4.34 29.41
N LEU A 417 -6.55 4.57 29.28
CA LEU A 417 -5.96 5.85 28.92
C LEU A 417 -4.83 5.67 27.90
N ALA A 418 -5.06 6.16 26.68
CA ALA A 418 -4.05 6.41 25.67
C ALA A 418 -4.23 7.82 25.09
N PHE A 419 -3.14 8.59 25.04
CA PHE A 419 -3.19 10.04 24.79
C PHE A 419 -1.84 10.57 24.29
N VAL A 420 -1.88 11.67 23.56
CA VAL A 420 -0.69 12.45 23.17
C VAL A 420 -0.56 13.63 24.11
N VAL A 421 0.61 13.76 24.75
CA VAL A 421 0.96 14.89 25.63
C VAL A 421 1.84 15.89 24.89
N ARG A 422 1.59 17.17 25.12
CA ARG A 422 2.40 18.29 24.63
C ARG A 422 3.03 19.05 25.79
N TYR A 423 4.36 19.13 25.81
CA TYR A 423 5.11 19.96 26.76
C TYR A 423 5.66 21.21 26.09
N LYS A 424 5.49 22.37 26.73
CA LYS A 424 6.07 23.66 26.31
C LYS A 424 6.56 24.49 27.51
N PRO A 425 7.59 25.35 27.34
CA PRO A 425 8.07 26.26 28.39
C PRO A 425 7.01 27.22 28.95
N ASP A 426 6.06 27.64 28.13
CA ASP A 426 5.02 28.65 28.41
C ASP A 426 3.65 28.05 28.78
N GLU A 427 3.48 26.73 28.63
CA GLU A 427 2.29 25.98 29.05
C GLU A 427 2.64 25.06 30.24
N GLN A 428 2.77 23.76 30.00
CA GLN A 428 3.25 22.78 30.97
C GLN A 428 4.62 22.22 30.51
N PRO A 429 5.75 22.62 31.13
CA PRO A 429 7.06 22.16 30.67
C PRO A 429 7.50 20.82 31.23
N PHE A 430 6.96 20.38 32.36
CA PHE A 430 7.42 19.20 33.11
C PHE A 430 6.25 18.42 33.72
N LEU A 431 6.52 17.19 34.16
CA LEU A 431 5.55 16.37 34.90
C LEU A 431 6.15 15.91 36.23
N ARG A 432 5.45 16.23 37.33
CA ARG A 432 5.89 15.93 38.71
C ARG A 432 6.07 14.41 38.96
N PRO A 433 6.91 14.00 39.94
CA PRO A 433 7.07 12.60 40.31
C PRO A 433 5.74 11.87 40.58
N HIS A 434 5.51 10.74 39.90
CA HIS A 434 4.28 9.96 40.00
C HIS A 434 4.47 8.46 39.69
N HIS A 435 3.38 7.71 39.87
CA HIS A 435 3.17 6.37 39.35
C HIS A 435 2.02 6.40 38.35
N ASP A 436 2.08 5.52 37.36
CA ASP A 436 0.99 5.38 36.38
C ASP A 436 -0.11 4.46 36.91
N ALA A 437 -1.31 4.65 36.38
CA ALA A 437 -2.44 3.77 36.65
C ALA A 437 -2.42 2.51 35.76
N SER A 438 -1.25 1.91 35.54
CA SER A 438 -1.02 0.78 34.62
C SER A 438 -0.27 -0.38 35.27
N THR A 439 -0.34 -1.57 34.68
CA THR A 439 0.67 -2.61 34.94
C THR A 439 1.98 -2.23 34.26
N PHE A 440 1.92 -1.85 32.98
CA PHE A 440 3.06 -1.27 32.25
C PHE A 440 2.63 -0.08 31.38
N THR A 441 3.56 0.85 31.20
CA THR A 441 3.36 2.07 30.42
C THR A 441 4.22 2.01 29.17
N ILE A 442 3.64 2.46 28.06
CA ILE A 442 4.33 2.76 26.81
C ILE A 442 4.42 4.27 26.66
N ASN A 443 5.61 4.78 26.33
CA ASN A 443 5.89 6.20 26.14
C ASN A 443 6.76 6.38 24.89
N ILE A 444 6.16 6.88 23.82
CA ILE A 444 6.76 7.00 22.48
C ILE A 444 7.08 8.46 22.19
N ALA A 445 8.32 8.77 21.82
CA ALA A 445 8.67 10.12 21.41
C ALA A 445 8.22 10.38 19.96
N LEU A 446 7.44 11.44 19.76
CA LEU A 446 6.89 11.79 18.45
C LEU A 446 7.69 12.87 17.72
N ASN A 447 8.62 13.56 18.40
CA ASN A 447 9.51 14.52 17.76
C ASN A 447 10.92 14.53 18.39
N GLN A 448 11.84 15.27 17.77
CA GLN A 448 13.28 15.11 17.96
C GLN A 448 13.88 16.16 18.92
N VAL A 449 14.56 15.66 19.94
CA VAL A 449 15.37 16.50 20.85
C VAL A 449 16.49 17.21 20.09
N GLY A 450 16.73 18.48 20.42
CA GLY A 450 17.71 19.35 19.78
C GLY A 450 17.20 20.08 18.54
N LEU A 451 16.31 19.47 17.76
CA LEU A 451 15.69 20.08 16.58
C LEU A 451 14.39 20.80 16.97
N ASP A 452 13.44 20.05 17.55
CA ASP A 452 12.07 20.53 17.81
C ASP A 452 11.88 21.05 19.24
N TYR A 453 12.70 20.56 20.17
CA TYR A 453 12.70 20.98 21.58
C TYR A 453 14.07 20.83 22.27
N GLN A 454 14.24 21.49 23.41
CA GLN A 454 15.42 21.35 24.27
C GLN A 454 15.01 20.91 25.68
N GLY A 455 15.91 20.20 26.37
CA GLY A 455 15.60 19.54 27.64
C GLY A 455 14.64 18.37 27.44
N GLY A 456 13.79 18.12 28.42
CA GLY A 456 12.87 16.99 28.39
C GLY A 456 13.53 15.66 28.79
N GLY A 457 12.84 14.57 28.46
CA GLY A 457 13.19 13.20 28.89
C GLY A 457 12.26 12.64 29.96
N CYS A 458 12.69 11.53 30.57
CA CYS A 458 12.02 10.86 31.70
C CYS A 458 13.09 10.41 32.71
N ARG A 459 12.84 10.57 34.02
CA ARG A 459 13.76 10.17 35.08
C ARG A 459 13.07 9.25 36.07
N PHE A 460 13.68 8.09 36.34
CA PHE A 460 13.20 7.08 37.29
C PHE A 460 13.90 7.27 38.63
N LEU A 461 13.20 7.85 39.61
CA LEU A 461 13.78 8.36 40.85
C LEU A 461 14.43 7.24 41.69
N ARG A 462 13.78 6.06 41.78
CA ARG A 462 14.29 4.91 42.55
C ARG A 462 15.63 4.37 42.07
N TYR A 463 15.99 4.62 40.81
CA TYR A 463 17.24 4.16 40.20
C TYR A 463 18.23 5.31 39.94
N ASN A 464 17.83 6.56 40.18
CA ASN A 464 18.53 7.77 39.77
C ASN A 464 19.03 7.70 38.30
N CYS A 465 18.15 7.23 37.41
CA CYS A 465 18.44 6.98 36.01
C CYS A 465 17.52 7.84 35.12
N SER A 466 18.08 8.46 34.08
CA SER A 466 17.38 9.38 33.18
C SER A 466 17.53 8.95 31.72
N VAL A 467 16.47 9.09 30.94
CA VAL A 467 16.47 9.05 29.48
C VAL A 467 16.24 10.47 28.98
N GLU A 468 17.33 11.21 28.76
CA GLU A 468 17.30 12.66 28.47
C GLU A 468 17.24 12.98 26.98
N ALA A 469 17.64 12.03 26.12
CA ALA A 469 17.57 12.17 24.66
C ALA A 469 16.67 11.10 24.00
N PRO A 470 15.33 11.20 24.15
CA PRO A 470 14.40 10.32 23.42
C PRO A 470 14.60 10.41 21.90
N ARG A 471 14.52 9.26 21.24
CA ARG A 471 14.62 9.10 19.78
C ARG A 471 13.22 9.12 19.19
N LYS A 472 12.96 9.97 18.19
CA LYS A 472 11.69 10.00 17.45
C LYS A 472 11.36 8.57 16.95
N GLY A 473 10.12 8.17 17.10
CA GLY A 473 9.65 6.83 16.73
C GLY A 473 10.10 5.68 17.63
N TRP A 474 10.76 5.93 18.77
CA TRP A 474 11.13 4.90 19.75
C TRP A 474 10.22 4.92 21.00
N ALA A 475 9.84 3.73 21.46
CA ALA A 475 9.04 3.50 22.66
C ALA A 475 9.90 3.15 23.87
N LEU A 476 9.70 3.84 24.98
CA LEU A 476 10.06 3.37 26.31
C LEU A 476 8.92 2.48 26.85
N MET A 477 9.28 1.36 27.47
CA MET A 477 8.37 0.42 28.11
C MET A 477 8.86 0.11 29.53
N HIS A 478 8.05 0.41 30.54
CA HIS A 478 8.37 0.19 31.95
C HIS A 478 7.12 -0.18 32.77
N PRO A 479 7.25 -0.83 33.93
CA PRO A 479 6.13 -0.98 34.87
C PRO A 479 5.55 0.38 35.29
N GLY A 480 4.24 0.48 35.49
CA GLY A 480 3.60 1.74 35.93
C GLY A 480 3.59 1.94 37.44
N ARG A 481 3.25 0.86 38.17
CA ARG A 481 3.04 0.86 39.62
C ARG A 481 4.26 0.40 40.41
N LEU A 482 4.28 0.76 41.70
CA LEU A 482 5.21 0.33 42.77
C LEU A 482 6.71 0.65 42.59
N THR A 483 7.32 0.28 41.47
CA THR A 483 8.79 0.26 41.31
C THR A 483 9.33 1.42 40.46
N HIS A 484 8.55 1.98 39.56
CA HIS A 484 9.00 3.00 38.60
C HIS A 484 8.37 4.36 38.90
N TYR A 485 8.61 4.86 40.12
CA TYR A 485 8.25 6.24 40.48
C TYR A 485 9.13 7.19 39.67
N HIS A 486 8.53 7.99 38.79
CA HIS A 486 9.25 8.70 37.73
C HIS A 486 8.71 10.12 37.51
N GLU A 487 9.53 10.97 36.89
CA GLU A 487 9.20 12.37 36.57
C GLU A 487 9.50 12.70 35.09
N GLY A 488 8.67 13.54 34.50
CA GLY A 488 8.90 14.12 33.18
C GLY A 488 9.79 15.35 33.32
N LEU A 489 11.03 15.26 32.83
CA LEU A 489 12.01 16.34 32.96
C LEU A 489 11.58 17.61 32.20
N PRO A 490 11.98 18.82 32.63
CA PRO A 490 11.52 20.07 32.03
C PRO A 490 11.96 20.25 30.57
N THR A 491 11.01 20.55 29.70
CA THR A 491 11.21 21.07 28.34
C THR A 491 11.51 22.56 28.44
N THR A 492 12.68 22.99 27.96
CA THR A 492 13.23 24.34 28.18
C THR A 492 13.13 25.27 26.97
N ALA A 493 12.98 24.72 25.76
CA ALA A 493 12.69 25.44 24.53
C ALA A 493 11.91 24.53 23.56
N GLY A 494 11.20 25.14 22.60
CA GLY A 494 10.43 24.41 21.59
C GLY A 494 9.20 23.70 22.15
N VAL A 495 8.76 22.64 21.47
CA VAL A 495 7.57 21.85 21.83
C VAL A 495 7.92 20.37 21.79
N ARG A 496 7.64 19.63 22.86
CA ARG A 496 7.88 18.17 22.93
C ARG A 496 6.55 17.42 22.89
N TYR A 497 6.43 16.46 21.97
CA TYR A 497 5.28 15.55 21.89
C TYR A 497 5.66 14.12 22.25
N ILE A 498 4.82 13.47 23.05
CA ILE A 498 4.91 12.03 23.33
C ILE A 498 3.53 11.37 23.25
N ALA A 499 3.45 10.16 22.71
CA ALA A 499 2.27 9.30 22.86
C ALA A 499 2.46 8.39 24.07
N VAL A 500 1.50 8.40 24.99
CA VAL A 500 1.53 7.61 26.23
C VAL A 500 0.35 6.63 26.23
N SER A 501 0.55 5.44 26.79
CA SER A 501 -0.52 4.46 27.02
C SER A 501 -0.31 3.73 28.33
N PHE A 502 -1.35 3.72 29.15
CA PHE A 502 -1.41 3.02 30.42
C PHE A 502 -2.06 1.66 30.21
N VAL A 503 -1.23 0.62 30.08
CA VAL A 503 -1.64 -0.70 29.61
C VAL A 503 -1.80 -1.69 30.77
N ASP A 504 -2.87 -2.48 30.66
CA ASP A 504 -3.43 -3.40 31.64
C ASP A 504 -3.57 -2.76 33.04
N PRO A 505 -4.50 -1.78 33.20
CA PRO A 505 -4.72 -1.01 34.43
C PRO A 505 -5.26 -1.81 35.63
#